data_AF-A0A934K0K7-F1
#
_entry.id   AF-A0A934K0K7-F1
#
_cell.length_a   1.000
_cell.length_b   1.000
_cell.length_c   1.000
_cell.angle_alpha   90.00
_cell.angle_beta   90.00
_cell.angle_gamma   90.00
#
_symmetry.space_group_name_H-M   'P 1'
#
loop_
_entity.id
_entity.type
_entity.pdbx_description
1 polymer ?
#
loop_
_entity_poly.entity_id
_entity_poly.type
_entity_poly.pdbx_seq_one_letter_code
_entity_poly.pdbx_strand_id
1 'polypeptide(L)'
;MEAYPYSLLGGSLAGSLGPVELGAVIPSAPDDQELSAAFRLVADAGRRLRGATLHITLVSVQQDSWLQTGHSPALLVGRVADLPGSVSLLTAAGFTAAGAGWIAPGATAPISADDGIVAAVISPWDGRSPMLLVTGGSDSAVTRAAAAVLDPRLGARGHAAVVSSVASVGSIEVPDVPFGTLLPRNLAIRGAGDHLIAFAVPEPAIGGGFSATVKLTVSAGHSSAAGASAPELTVEVSGRTVPAPAAAVTGAVVSRAVDIRPELRPGMNAVTVNLHLPEGADEVRLDAELSNSRPLQSQSASSLDQLPDPFLNAPPGTMPTVVLADLQPTTLAGAASAMAALGSRAVVAPAPLGVVILDRDGLLPRNAHSVIVIGGPAGQALRLRSGAFRTEVISPPAGPDSHSGWIAQVALPGGVPALWVGGDPLTLVATGVALADPQLSGHLAVVRLNGQARNVLGSNPGLDVEPFTIALAQLLPLVVGFLLLGVLAVEVGRRWRWAR
;
A
#
# COMPACT_ATOMS: atom_id res chain seq x y z
N MET A 1 14.64 -15.43 -5.76
CA MET A 1 13.56 -14.69 -5.07
C MET A 1 14.07 -13.67 -4.05
N GLU A 2 15.28 -13.82 -3.50
CA GLU A 2 15.87 -12.93 -2.47
C GLU A 2 15.88 -11.44 -2.82
N ALA A 3 15.81 -11.08 -4.10
CA ALA A 3 15.82 -9.70 -4.60
C ALA A 3 14.44 -9.17 -5.01
N TYR A 4 13.31 -9.78 -4.63
CA TYR A 4 11.98 -9.23 -4.94
C TYR A 4 11.76 -7.84 -4.31
N PRO A 5 11.19 -6.86 -5.06
CA PRO A 5 10.79 -6.89 -6.45
C PRO A 5 11.91 -6.44 -7.39
N TYR A 6 13.07 -6.02 -6.90
CA TYR A 6 14.18 -5.52 -7.73
C TYR A 6 14.61 -6.50 -8.83
N SER A 7 14.47 -7.81 -8.65
CA SER A 7 14.69 -8.77 -9.73
C SER A 7 13.67 -8.67 -10.88
N LEU A 8 12.45 -8.21 -10.60
CA LEU A 8 11.45 -7.88 -11.62
C LEU A 8 11.74 -6.52 -12.28
N LEU A 9 12.37 -5.60 -11.55
CA LEU A 9 12.46 -4.18 -11.92
C LEU A 9 13.88 -3.76 -12.34
N GLY A 10 14.84 -4.69 -12.35
CA GLY A 10 16.26 -4.40 -12.58
C GLY A 10 16.54 -3.77 -13.93
N GLY A 11 15.72 -4.05 -14.95
CA GLY A 11 15.84 -3.45 -16.28
C GLY A 11 15.43 -1.97 -16.33
N SER A 12 14.40 -1.57 -15.57
CA SER A 12 13.88 -0.19 -15.60
C SER A 12 14.67 0.75 -14.69
N LEU A 13 15.26 0.25 -13.60
CA LEU A 13 15.99 1.06 -12.62
C LEU A 13 17.41 1.45 -13.09
N ALA A 14 17.98 0.75 -14.07
CA ALA A 14 19.39 0.88 -14.47
C ALA A 14 19.72 2.09 -15.37
N GLY A 15 19.00 3.22 -15.22
CA GLY A 15 19.35 4.46 -15.95
C GLY A 15 18.20 5.42 -16.25
N SER A 16 16.97 5.11 -15.83
CA SER A 16 15.82 6.00 -16.00
C SER A 16 15.32 6.49 -14.64
N LEU A 17 15.17 7.81 -14.49
CA LEU A 17 14.43 8.42 -13.38
C LEU A 17 12.90 8.35 -13.60
N GLY A 18 12.46 7.67 -14.67
CA GLY A 18 11.06 7.52 -15.02
C GLY A 18 10.31 6.54 -14.12
N PRO A 19 8.97 6.51 -14.24
CA PRO A 19 8.15 5.56 -13.53
C PRO A 19 8.53 4.12 -13.89
N VAL A 20 8.50 3.25 -12.90
CA VAL A 20 8.74 1.82 -13.06
C VAL A 20 7.43 1.16 -13.47
N GLU A 21 7.42 0.50 -14.62
CA GLU A 21 6.23 -0.21 -15.11
C GLU A 21 6.16 -1.63 -14.55
N LEU A 22 4.97 -2.03 -14.11
CA LEU A 22 4.67 -3.39 -13.69
C LEU A 22 3.25 -3.76 -14.12
N GLY A 23 3.12 -4.85 -14.87
CA GLY A 23 1.82 -5.46 -15.13
C GLY A 23 1.36 -6.29 -13.94
N ALA A 24 0.14 -6.09 -13.46
CA ALA A 24 -0.49 -6.94 -12.47
C ALA A 24 -1.59 -7.76 -13.16
N VAL A 25 -1.34 -9.04 -13.41
CA VAL A 25 -2.27 -9.95 -14.08
C VAL A 25 -3.04 -10.74 -13.04
N ILE A 26 -4.36 -10.62 -13.08
CA ILE A 26 -5.30 -11.34 -12.20
C ILE A 26 -6.33 -12.07 -13.05
N PRO A 27 -7.03 -13.12 -12.56
CA PRO A 27 -8.11 -13.78 -13.27
C PRO A 27 -9.17 -12.81 -13.81
N SER A 28 -9.88 -13.23 -14.86
CA SER A 28 -10.91 -12.38 -15.48
C SER A 28 -12.17 -12.23 -14.63
N ALA A 29 -12.39 -13.13 -13.68
CA ALA A 29 -13.48 -13.10 -12.72
C ALA A 29 -12.91 -13.36 -11.31
N PRO A 30 -12.11 -12.44 -10.77
CA PRO A 30 -11.39 -12.69 -9.53
C PRO A 30 -12.35 -12.69 -8.35
N ASP A 31 -12.05 -13.52 -7.35
CA ASP A 31 -12.75 -13.46 -6.07
C ASP A 31 -12.06 -12.51 -5.06
N ASP A 32 -12.66 -12.38 -3.89
CA ASP A 32 -12.23 -11.45 -2.85
C ASP A 32 -10.82 -11.81 -2.31
N GLN A 33 -10.45 -13.10 -2.30
CA GLN A 33 -9.14 -13.56 -1.82
C GLN A 33 -8.05 -13.31 -2.86
N GLU A 34 -8.34 -13.56 -4.14
CA GLU A 34 -7.43 -13.26 -5.24
C GLU A 34 -7.16 -11.75 -5.35
N LEU A 35 -8.21 -10.91 -5.23
CA LEU A 35 -8.07 -9.46 -5.18
C LEU A 35 -7.29 -8.99 -3.96
N SER A 36 -7.56 -9.57 -2.78
CA SER A 36 -6.82 -9.26 -1.55
C SER A 36 -5.33 -9.55 -1.72
N ALA A 37 -4.98 -10.74 -2.22
CA ALA A 37 -3.61 -11.14 -2.48
C ALA A 37 -2.93 -10.21 -3.50
N ALA A 38 -3.60 -9.92 -4.61
CA ALA A 38 -3.07 -9.06 -5.67
C ALA A 38 -2.81 -7.63 -5.16
N PHE A 39 -3.79 -7.00 -4.52
CA PHE A 39 -3.65 -5.64 -3.99
C PHE A 39 -2.60 -5.55 -2.89
N ARG A 40 -2.49 -6.58 -2.04
CA ARG A 40 -1.46 -6.64 -1.00
C ARG A 40 -0.06 -6.72 -1.60
N LEU A 41 0.14 -7.52 -2.65
CA LEU A 41 1.43 -7.64 -3.35
C LEU A 41 1.77 -6.37 -4.12
N VAL A 42 0.79 -5.71 -4.73
CA VAL A 42 0.95 -4.41 -5.39
C VAL A 42 1.36 -3.32 -4.39
N ALA A 43 0.73 -3.28 -3.21
CA ALA A 43 1.16 -2.38 -2.14
C ALA A 43 2.58 -2.67 -1.65
N ASP A 44 2.95 -3.95 -1.49
CA ASP A 44 4.33 -4.30 -1.12
C ASP A 44 5.35 -3.96 -2.23
N ALA A 45 4.98 -4.09 -3.51
CA ALA A 45 5.81 -3.67 -4.64
C ALA A 45 6.06 -2.16 -4.62
N GLY A 46 5.00 -1.36 -4.42
CA GLY A 46 5.11 0.09 -4.24
C GLY A 46 6.03 0.44 -3.07
N ARG A 47 5.87 -0.24 -1.93
CA ARG A 47 6.70 -0.06 -0.73
C ARG A 47 8.18 -0.27 -0.97
N ARG A 48 8.52 -1.33 -1.69
CA ARG A 48 9.92 -1.71 -1.91
C ARG A 48 10.61 -0.83 -2.95
N LEU A 49 9.87 -0.12 -3.80
CA LEU A 49 10.44 0.79 -4.80
C LEU A 49 10.98 2.11 -4.23
N ARG A 50 10.72 2.44 -2.96
CA ARG A 50 11.39 3.49 -2.17
C ARG A 50 11.74 4.77 -2.95
N GLY A 51 10.74 5.57 -3.26
CA GLY A 51 10.89 6.87 -3.93
C GLY A 51 10.74 6.83 -5.46
N ALA A 52 10.81 5.66 -6.09
CA ALA A 52 10.40 5.51 -7.48
C ALA A 52 8.86 5.38 -7.59
N THR A 53 8.26 6.05 -8.56
CA THR A 53 6.84 5.92 -8.86
C THR A 53 6.59 4.59 -9.58
N LEU A 54 5.70 3.76 -9.02
CA LEU A 54 5.26 2.52 -9.65
C LEU A 54 4.04 2.80 -10.53
N HIS A 55 4.18 2.58 -11.83
CA HIS A 55 3.06 2.55 -12.76
C HIS A 55 2.55 1.11 -12.86
N ILE A 56 1.39 0.86 -12.25
CA ILE A 56 0.72 -0.44 -12.35
C ILE A 56 -0.22 -0.44 -13.54
N THR A 57 -0.05 -1.41 -14.44
CA THR A 57 -1.08 -1.77 -15.42
C THR A 57 -1.78 -3.03 -14.93
N LEU A 58 -3.02 -2.89 -14.43
CA LEU A 58 -3.80 -4.06 -14.07
C LEU A 58 -4.43 -4.70 -15.32
N VAL A 59 -4.21 -6.01 -15.47
CA VAL A 59 -4.64 -6.79 -16.64
C VAL A 59 -5.60 -7.88 -16.17
N SER A 60 -6.90 -7.64 -16.31
CA SER A 60 -7.98 -8.61 -16.05
C SER A 60 -8.69 -9.09 -17.31
N VAL A 61 -8.42 -8.44 -18.46
CA VAL A 61 -9.01 -8.78 -19.77
C VAL A 61 -7.90 -8.96 -20.80
N GLN A 62 -8.14 -9.82 -21.79
CA GLN A 62 -7.20 -10.09 -22.89
C GLN A 62 -5.79 -10.48 -22.40
N GLN A 63 -5.70 -11.17 -21.26
CA GLN A 63 -4.45 -11.35 -20.53
C GLN A 63 -3.41 -12.13 -21.35
N ASP A 64 -3.81 -13.16 -22.09
CA ASP A 64 -2.90 -13.92 -22.95
C ASP A 64 -2.24 -13.03 -24.02
N SER A 65 -3.02 -12.15 -24.64
CA SER A 65 -2.48 -11.23 -25.66
C SER A 65 -1.52 -10.22 -25.04
N TRP A 66 -1.82 -9.73 -23.84
CA TRP A 66 -0.93 -8.83 -23.10
C TRP A 66 0.37 -9.54 -22.69
N LEU A 67 0.31 -10.78 -22.22
CA LEU A 67 1.49 -11.57 -21.85
C LEU A 67 2.37 -11.93 -23.06
N GLN A 68 1.75 -12.16 -24.23
CA GLN A 68 2.47 -12.50 -25.46
C GLN A 68 3.14 -11.29 -26.11
N THR A 69 2.52 -10.13 -26.03
CA THR A 69 3.01 -8.88 -26.65
C THR A 69 3.81 -8.01 -25.68
N GLY A 70 3.61 -8.22 -24.38
CA GLY A 70 4.14 -7.39 -23.32
C GLY A 70 5.63 -7.61 -23.11
N HIS A 71 6.42 -6.57 -23.33
CA HIS A 71 7.83 -6.48 -22.95
C HIS A 71 8.01 -5.90 -21.54
N SER A 72 6.99 -6.06 -20.69
CA SER A 72 6.94 -5.46 -19.36
C SER A 72 7.03 -6.54 -18.28
N PRO A 73 7.72 -6.27 -17.16
CA PRO A 73 7.67 -7.12 -15.98
C PRO A 73 6.21 -7.38 -15.54
N ALA A 74 5.94 -8.59 -15.06
CA ALA A 74 4.59 -8.96 -14.65
C ALA A 74 4.55 -9.64 -13.27
N LEU A 75 3.53 -9.31 -12.49
CA LEU A 75 3.10 -10.00 -11.30
C LEU A 75 1.77 -10.69 -11.62
N LEU A 76 1.75 -12.03 -11.60
CA LEU A 76 0.54 -12.81 -11.85
C LEU A 76 0.03 -13.42 -10.54
N VAL A 77 -1.23 -13.18 -10.20
CA VAL A 77 -1.83 -13.59 -8.92
C VAL A 77 -3.20 -14.20 -9.14
N GLY A 78 -3.41 -15.44 -8.69
CA GLY A 78 -4.72 -16.10 -8.75
C GLY A 78 -4.61 -17.61 -8.58
N ARG A 79 -5.75 -18.31 -8.61
CA ARG A 79 -5.76 -19.78 -8.66
C ARG A 79 -5.18 -20.26 -9.99
N VAL A 80 -4.46 -21.37 -9.95
CA VAL A 80 -3.74 -21.88 -11.13
C VAL A 80 -4.66 -22.21 -12.30
N ALA A 81 -5.89 -22.65 -12.02
CA ALA A 81 -6.89 -22.99 -13.02
C ALA A 81 -7.51 -21.78 -13.72
N ASP A 82 -7.55 -20.63 -13.03
CA ASP A 82 -8.20 -19.41 -13.51
C ASP A 82 -7.20 -18.39 -14.07
N LEU A 83 -5.90 -18.64 -13.89
CA LEU A 83 -4.84 -17.72 -14.25
C LEU A 83 -4.31 -18.00 -15.68
N PRO A 84 -4.33 -16.99 -16.57
CA PRO A 84 -3.86 -17.11 -17.96
C PRO A 84 -2.38 -17.44 -18.02
N GLY A 85 -1.99 -18.30 -18.97
CA GLY A 85 -0.59 -18.68 -19.17
C GLY A 85 0.08 -19.43 -18.00
N SER A 86 -0.65 -19.79 -16.94
CA SER A 86 -0.10 -20.44 -15.73
C SER A 86 0.65 -21.73 -16.06
N VAL A 87 0.13 -22.55 -16.98
CA VAL A 87 0.76 -23.79 -17.45
C VAL A 87 2.14 -23.53 -18.05
N SER A 88 2.26 -22.55 -18.94
CA SER A 88 3.52 -22.18 -19.58
C SER A 88 4.53 -21.65 -18.57
N LEU A 89 4.07 -20.84 -17.62
CA LEU A 89 4.93 -20.26 -16.57
C LEU A 89 5.42 -21.31 -15.57
N LEU A 90 4.54 -22.21 -15.13
CA LEU A 90 4.92 -23.31 -14.24
C LEU A 90 5.89 -24.28 -14.94
N THR A 91 5.66 -24.59 -16.21
CA THR A 91 6.58 -25.40 -17.01
C THR A 91 7.94 -24.71 -17.16
N ALA A 92 7.96 -23.39 -17.42
CA ALA A 92 9.19 -22.60 -17.48
C ALA A 92 9.93 -22.55 -16.13
N ALA A 93 9.20 -22.62 -15.01
CA ALA A 93 9.76 -22.77 -13.67
C ALA A 93 10.22 -24.21 -13.34
N GLY A 94 10.06 -25.17 -14.26
CA GLY A 94 10.46 -26.57 -14.11
C GLY A 94 9.43 -27.47 -13.43
N PHE A 95 8.20 -27.00 -13.22
CA PHE A 95 7.12 -27.84 -12.71
C PHE A 95 6.58 -28.73 -13.82
N THR A 96 6.12 -29.93 -13.45
CA THR A 96 5.49 -30.86 -14.39
C THR A 96 4.05 -31.13 -13.97
N ALA A 97 3.12 -31.11 -14.92
CA ALA A 97 1.72 -31.45 -14.65
C ALA A 97 1.57 -32.93 -14.26
N ALA A 98 0.73 -33.22 -13.28
CA ALA A 98 0.44 -34.58 -12.81
C ALA A 98 -1.03 -34.73 -12.42
N GLY A 99 -1.83 -35.29 -13.33
CA GLY A 99 -3.27 -35.42 -13.14
C GLY A 99 -3.93 -34.04 -12.94
N ALA A 100 -4.55 -33.84 -11.77
CA ALA A 100 -5.19 -32.57 -11.40
C ALA A 100 -4.26 -31.57 -10.68
N GLY A 101 -2.97 -31.90 -10.51
CA GLY A 101 -2.01 -31.08 -9.77
C GLY A 101 -0.69 -30.86 -10.50
N TRP A 102 0.29 -30.36 -9.75
CA TRP A 102 1.63 -30.04 -10.23
C TRP A 102 2.69 -30.74 -9.38
N ILE A 103 3.80 -31.15 -9.97
CA ILE A 103 4.97 -31.68 -9.27
C ILE A 103 6.07 -30.62 -9.35
N ALA A 104 6.65 -30.25 -8.21
CA ALA A 104 7.73 -29.29 -8.13
C ALA A 104 9.05 -29.85 -8.72
N PRO A 105 9.97 -29.00 -9.19
CA PRO A 105 11.28 -29.43 -9.67
C PRO A 105 12.00 -30.31 -8.63
N GLY A 106 12.35 -31.55 -9.01
CA GLY A 106 13.05 -32.50 -8.14
C GLY A 106 12.16 -33.23 -7.11
N ALA A 107 10.86 -32.93 -7.05
CA ALA A 107 9.91 -33.69 -6.25
C ALA A 107 9.35 -34.89 -7.03
N THR A 108 8.85 -35.90 -6.29
CA THR A 108 8.19 -37.08 -6.86
C THR A 108 6.69 -37.12 -6.60
N ALA A 109 6.21 -36.32 -5.62
CA ALA A 109 4.82 -36.25 -5.23
C ALA A 109 4.17 -34.96 -5.78
N PRO A 110 2.87 -35.01 -6.13
CA PRO A 110 2.10 -33.81 -6.43
C PRO A 110 2.03 -32.86 -5.23
N ILE A 111 2.02 -31.57 -5.54
CA ILE A 111 1.79 -30.46 -4.60
C ILE A 111 0.33 -30.52 -4.12
N SER A 112 0.10 -30.29 -2.83
CA SER A 112 -1.25 -30.22 -2.27
C SER A 112 -2.03 -29.04 -2.86
N ALA A 113 -3.35 -29.18 -3.04
CA ALA A 113 -4.19 -28.08 -3.52
C ALA A 113 -4.15 -26.85 -2.59
N ASP A 114 -3.89 -27.07 -1.29
CA ASP A 114 -3.76 -26.03 -0.28
C ASP A 114 -2.36 -25.45 -0.16
N ASP A 115 -1.38 -25.98 -0.89
CA ASP A 115 -0.03 -25.43 -0.92
C ASP A 115 0.09 -24.32 -1.97
N GLY A 116 0.68 -23.21 -1.55
CA GLY A 116 0.97 -22.09 -2.42
C GLY A 116 2.18 -22.36 -3.31
N ILE A 117 2.23 -21.73 -4.47
CA ILE A 117 3.37 -21.76 -5.39
C ILE A 117 3.81 -20.33 -5.66
N VAL A 118 5.09 -20.07 -5.46
CA VAL A 118 5.74 -18.81 -5.85
C VAL A 118 6.84 -19.15 -6.85
N ALA A 119 6.81 -18.56 -8.04
CA ALA A 119 7.82 -18.78 -9.07
C ALA A 119 8.22 -17.47 -9.76
N ALA A 120 9.52 -17.19 -9.79
CA ALA A 120 10.12 -16.11 -10.55
C ALA A 120 10.74 -16.69 -11.83
N VAL A 121 10.19 -16.34 -12.99
CA VAL A 121 10.61 -16.86 -14.30
C VAL A 121 10.88 -15.72 -15.27
N ILE A 122 11.58 -16.03 -16.35
CA ILE A 122 11.59 -15.17 -17.53
C ILE A 122 10.42 -15.58 -18.40
N SER A 123 9.70 -14.58 -18.93
CA SER A 123 8.55 -14.76 -19.80
C SER A 123 8.85 -15.76 -20.92
N PRO A 124 8.08 -16.86 -21.03
CA PRO A 124 8.28 -17.85 -22.08
C PRO A 124 7.92 -17.32 -23.48
N TRP A 125 7.22 -16.18 -23.56
CA TRP A 125 6.77 -15.61 -24.82
C TRP A 125 7.81 -14.70 -25.47
N ASP A 126 8.55 -13.92 -24.68
CA ASP A 126 9.56 -12.98 -25.21
C ASP A 126 11.01 -13.32 -24.81
N GLY A 127 11.21 -14.25 -23.87
CA GLY A 127 12.52 -14.67 -23.39
C GLY A 127 13.31 -13.57 -22.66
N ARG A 128 12.65 -12.49 -22.22
CA ARG A 128 13.30 -11.29 -21.66
C ARG A 128 12.63 -10.77 -20.41
N SER A 129 11.31 -10.66 -20.40
CA SER A 129 10.58 -9.96 -19.35
C SER A 129 10.50 -10.79 -18.08
N PRO A 130 10.91 -10.29 -16.91
CA PRO A 130 10.83 -11.05 -15.67
C PRO A 130 9.39 -11.10 -15.15
N MET A 131 8.97 -12.27 -14.69
CA MET A 131 7.62 -12.53 -14.21
C MET A 131 7.65 -13.17 -12.83
N LEU A 132 6.77 -12.74 -11.93
CA LEU A 132 6.50 -13.40 -10.66
C LEU A 132 5.10 -13.99 -10.68
N LEU A 133 5.03 -15.31 -10.61
CA LEU A 133 3.81 -16.08 -10.45
C LEU A 133 3.57 -16.36 -8.97
N VAL A 134 2.40 -15.96 -8.47
CA VAL A 134 1.91 -16.24 -7.12
C VAL A 134 0.56 -16.95 -7.25
N THR A 135 0.58 -18.28 -7.08
CA THR A 135 -0.57 -19.12 -7.44
C THR A 135 -0.81 -20.23 -6.42
N GLY A 136 -1.95 -20.92 -6.54
CA GLY A 136 -2.30 -22.07 -5.72
C GLY A 136 -3.48 -22.85 -6.31
N GLY A 137 -3.78 -24.01 -5.74
CA GLY A 137 -4.98 -24.79 -6.12
C GLY A 137 -6.27 -24.31 -5.43
N SER A 138 -6.15 -23.59 -4.32
CA SER A 138 -7.26 -23.03 -3.52
C SER A 138 -6.98 -21.58 -3.10
N ASP A 139 -8.00 -20.88 -2.63
CA ASP A 139 -7.87 -19.49 -2.14
C ASP A 139 -6.87 -19.39 -0.98
N SER A 140 -6.88 -20.39 -0.10
CA SER A 140 -5.94 -20.48 1.02
C SER A 140 -4.50 -20.63 0.55
N ALA A 141 -4.28 -21.36 -0.55
CA ALA A 141 -2.98 -21.53 -1.19
C ALA A 141 -2.48 -20.23 -1.81
N VAL A 142 -3.36 -19.47 -2.50
CA VAL A 142 -3.02 -18.15 -3.07
C VAL A 142 -2.64 -17.16 -1.97
N THR A 143 -3.45 -17.06 -0.91
CA THR A 143 -3.16 -16.18 0.24
C THR A 143 -1.84 -16.55 0.92
N ARG A 144 -1.55 -17.86 1.03
CA ARG A 144 -0.29 -18.36 1.59
C ARG A 144 0.91 -18.06 0.68
N ALA A 145 0.78 -18.26 -0.63
CA ALA A 145 1.81 -17.91 -1.60
C ALA A 145 2.11 -16.40 -1.56
N ALA A 146 1.07 -15.58 -1.53
CA ALA A 146 1.22 -14.12 -1.40
C ALA A 146 1.94 -13.77 -0.10
N ALA A 147 1.50 -14.29 1.05
CA ALA A 147 2.14 -14.02 2.33
C ALA A 147 3.63 -14.43 2.35
N ALA A 148 3.99 -15.52 1.67
CA ALA A 148 5.39 -15.95 1.54
C ALA A 148 6.26 -14.94 0.77
N VAL A 149 5.74 -14.31 -0.29
CA VAL A 149 6.48 -13.27 -1.04
C VAL A 149 6.80 -12.06 -0.15
N LEU A 150 5.89 -11.71 0.78
CA LEU A 150 6.11 -10.61 1.71
C LEU A 150 7.06 -10.97 2.86
N ASP A 151 7.30 -12.26 3.13
CA ASP A 151 8.19 -12.70 4.20
C ASP A 151 9.68 -12.53 3.79
N PRO A 152 10.44 -11.63 4.45
CA PRO A 152 11.86 -11.45 4.15
C PRO A 152 12.69 -12.71 4.45
N ARG A 153 12.16 -13.65 5.22
CA ARG A 153 12.80 -14.93 5.56
C ARG A 153 12.51 -16.01 4.54
N LEU A 154 11.80 -15.71 3.46
CA LEU A 154 11.63 -16.64 2.33
C LEU A 154 13.02 -16.89 1.71
N GLY A 155 13.78 -17.78 2.33
CA GLY A 155 15.10 -18.24 1.91
C GLY A 155 15.00 -19.20 0.74
N ALA A 156 14.10 -18.90 -0.21
CA ALA A 156 13.92 -19.68 -1.41
C ALA A 156 15.16 -19.53 -2.28
N ARG A 157 16.11 -20.44 -2.07
CA ARG A 157 17.28 -20.66 -2.91
C ARG A 157 16.79 -21.22 -4.25
N GLY A 158 16.52 -20.31 -5.19
CA GLY A 158 16.11 -20.67 -6.54
C GLY A 158 15.05 -19.75 -7.14
N HIS A 159 14.46 -20.25 -8.22
CA HIS A 159 13.45 -19.57 -9.04
C HIS A 159 12.02 -19.99 -8.69
N ALA A 160 11.83 -21.01 -7.84
CA ALA A 160 10.51 -21.46 -7.40
C ALA A 160 10.51 -21.95 -5.96
N ALA A 161 9.35 -21.84 -5.30
CA ALA A 161 9.10 -22.37 -3.96
C ALA A 161 7.66 -22.89 -3.86
N VAL A 162 7.51 -23.99 -3.12
CA VAL A 162 6.21 -24.51 -2.67
C VAL A 162 6.04 -24.10 -1.21
N VAL A 163 4.89 -23.54 -0.88
CA VAL A 163 4.61 -22.92 0.41
C VAL A 163 3.52 -23.74 1.10
N SER A 164 3.94 -24.60 2.03
CA SER A 164 3.03 -25.43 2.84
C SER A 164 2.59 -24.76 4.15
N SER A 165 3.35 -23.76 4.60
CA SER A 165 2.95 -22.90 5.72
C SER A 165 3.71 -21.58 5.62
N VAL A 166 3.14 -20.54 6.22
CA VAL A 166 3.83 -19.27 6.44
C VAL A 166 3.88 -19.07 7.93
N ALA A 167 5.04 -18.67 8.45
CA ALA A 167 5.14 -18.33 9.85
C ALA A 167 4.11 -17.23 10.13
N SER A 168 3.26 -17.43 11.15
CA SER A 168 2.39 -16.37 11.62
C SER A 168 3.30 -15.17 11.89
N VAL A 169 3.12 -14.11 11.10
CA VAL A 169 3.89 -12.88 11.27
C VAL A 169 3.42 -12.36 12.62
N GLY A 170 4.22 -12.61 13.66
CA GLY A 170 4.03 -11.99 14.96
C GLY A 170 3.95 -10.49 14.77
N SER A 171 3.35 -9.77 15.72
CA SER A 171 3.29 -8.30 15.70
C SER A 171 4.63 -7.77 15.18
N ILE A 172 4.62 -7.13 14.00
CA ILE A 172 5.83 -6.56 13.43
C ILE A 172 6.18 -5.40 14.34
N GLU A 173 7.00 -5.67 15.33
CA GLU A 173 7.69 -4.62 16.06
C GLU A 173 8.52 -3.92 15.00
N VAL A 174 8.16 -2.68 14.66
CA VAL A 174 8.98 -1.84 13.79
C VAL A 174 10.32 -1.79 14.47
N PRO A 175 11.35 -2.50 13.95
CA PRO A 175 12.60 -2.59 14.67
C PRO A 175 13.09 -1.16 14.88
N ASP A 176 13.50 -0.86 16.11
CA ASP A 176 14.18 0.40 16.39
C ASP A 176 15.55 0.29 15.72
N VAL A 177 15.58 0.47 14.40
CA VAL A 177 16.79 0.30 13.60
C VAL A 177 17.66 1.51 13.93
N PRO A 178 18.79 1.32 14.64
CA PRO A 178 19.68 2.44 14.92
C PRO A 178 20.17 2.99 13.58
N PHE A 179 19.82 4.25 13.34
CA PHE A 179 19.96 4.92 12.06
C PHE A 179 21.40 5.09 11.56
N GLY A 180 22.40 4.87 12.42
CA GLY A 180 23.81 4.76 12.02
C GLY A 180 24.13 3.60 11.07
N THR A 181 23.10 2.92 10.54
CA THR A 181 23.15 1.90 9.49
C THR A 181 22.64 2.39 8.13
N LEU A 182 21.94 3.54 8.04
CA LEU A 182 21.35 4.01 6.79
C LEU A 182 22.37 4.61 5.82
N LEU A 183 23.43 5.23 6.36
CA LEU A 183 24.58 5.68 5.58
C LEU A 183 25.81 4.87 6.01
N PRO A 184 26.68 4.48 5.06
CA PRO A 184 28.00 3.97 5.41
C PRO A 184 28.69 4.95 6.35
N ARG A 185 29.22 4.45 7.46
CA ARG A 185 30.05 5.28 8.35
C ARG A 185 31.26 5.78 7.56
N ASN A 186 31.60 7.04 7.73
CA ASN A 186 32.68 7.74 7.04
C ASN A 186 32.53 7.70 5.51
N LEU A 187 31.35 8.07 4.99
CA LEU A 187 31.15 8.17 3.54
C LEU A 187 32.14 9.19 2.96
N ALA A 188 33.13 8.71 2.21
CA ALA A 188 34.15 9.54 1.58
C ALA A 188 33.63 10.08 0.25
N ILE A 189 33.56 11.40 0.15
CA ILE A 189 33.10 12.16 -1.01
C ILE A 189 34.31 12.89 -1.56
N ARG A 190 34.58 12.74 -2.86
CA ARG A 190 35.80 13.26 -3.50
C ARG A 190 35.47 14.13 -4.70
N GLY A 191 36.30 15.15 -4.90
CA GLY A 191 36.19 16.10 -6.00
C GLY A 191 35.24 17.26 -5.72
N ALA A 192 35.54 18.40 -6.34
CA ALA A 192 34.71 19.59 -6.28
C ALA A 192 33.37 19.40 -7.02
N GLY A 193 32.39 20.25 -6.70
CA GLY A 193 31.05 20.26 -7.30
C GLY A 193 29.95 19.82 -6.33
N ASP A 194 28.76 19.61 -6.88
CA ASP A 194 27.58 19.21 -6.13
C ASP A 194 27.51 17.69 -5.96
N HIS A 195 27.35 17.25 -4.72
CA HIS A 195 27.19 15.86 -4.36
C HIS A 195 25.82 15.64 -3.73
N LEU A 196 25.07 14.68 -4.27
CA LEU A 196 23.73 14.32 -3.83
C LEU A 196 23.77 13.02 -3.05
N ILE A 197 23.32 13.04 -1.80
CA ILE A 197 23.28 11.87 -0.93
C ILE A 197 21.84 11.67 -0.49
N ALA A 198 21.21 10.60 -0.96
CA ALA A 198 19.83 10.29 -0.62
C ALA A 198 19.76 9.01 0.22
N PHE A 199 18.98 9.06 1.29
CA PHE A 199 18.64 7.88 2.10
C PHE A 199 17.20 8.00 2.59
N ALA A 200 16.61 6.86 2.97
CA ALA A 200 15.21 6.79 3.35
C ALA A 200 15.06 6.57 4.85
N VAL A 201 14.30 7.43 5.52
CA VAL A 201 14.01 7.37 6.96
C VAL A 201 12.61 6.80 7.15
N PRO A 202 12.48 5.56 7.64
CA PRO A 202 11.20 5.02 8.05
C PRO A 202 10.71 5.71 9.32
N GLU A 203 9.54 6.30 9.23
CA GLU A 203 8.90 6.96 10.35
C GLU A 203 7.53 6.30 10.60
N PRO A 204 7.25 5.78 11.80
CA PRO A 204 5.94 5.24 12.11
C PRO A 204 4.91 6.35 12.13
N ALA A 205 3.66 5.94 12.23
CA ALA A 205 2.53 6.79 12.49
C ALA A 205 2.70 7.55 13.83
N ILE A 206 3.18 8.80 13.81
CA ILE A 206 3.48 9.55 15.04
C ILE A 206 2.32 10.45 15.46
N GLY A 207 2.07 10.52 16.77
CA GLY A 207 1.31 11.61 17.38
C GLY A 207 2.17 12.88 17.51
N GLY A 208 1.56 13.98 17.97
CA GLY A 208 2.31 15.20 18.26
C GLY A 208 3.37 14.99 19.36
N GLY A 209 4.44 15.80 19.33
CA GLY A 209 5.42 15.86 20.43
C GLY A 209 6.63 14.91 20.35
N PHE A 210 6.90 14.29 19.19
CA PHE A 210 8.19 13.64 18.95
C PHE A 210 9.31 14.66 18.70
N SER A 211 10.56 14.22 18.72
CA SER A 211 11.71 15.00 18.24
C SER A 211 12.52 14.12 17.29
N ALA A 212 12.94 14.67 16.15
CA ALA A 212 13.72 13.96 15.15
C ALA A 212 14.81 14.88 14.61
N THR A 213 16.06 14.57 14.94
CA THR A 213 17.20 15.41 14.60
C THR A 213 18.22 14.59 13.82
N VAL A 214 18.57 15.03 12.61
CA VAL A 214 19.70 14.46 11.86
C VAL A 214 20.95 15.21 12.27
N LYS A 215 21.88 14.51 12.92
CA LYS A 215 23.21 14.98 13.23
C LYS A 215 24.15 14.62 12.09
N LEU A 216 24.53 15.60 11.29
CA LEU A 216 25.50 15.46 10.20
C LEU A 216 26.88 15.88 10.70
N THR A 217 27.84 14.98 10.60
CA THR A 217 29.23 15.26 10.97
C THR A 217 30.07 15.23 9.70
N VAL A 218 30.61 16.39 9.35
CA VAL A 218 31.45 16.61 8.18
C VAL A 218 32.87 16.78 8.67
N SER A 219 33.77 15.93 8.19
CA SER A 219 35.20 16.09 8.43
C SER A 219 35.92 16.28 7.10
N ALA A 220 36.56 17.43 6.92
CA ALA A 220 37.40 17.66 5.76
C ALA A 220 38.64 16.76 5.87
N GLY A 221 38.89 15.96 4.83
CA GLY A 221 40.24 15.45 4.57
C GLY A 221 41.17 16.64 4.31
N HIS A 222 42.45 16.51 4.65
CA HIS A 222 43.49 17.55 4.55
C HIS A 222 43.31 18.49 3.34
N SER A 223 42.63 19.63 3.51
CA SER A 223 42.51 20.66 2.49
C SER A 223 43.81 21.47 2.50
N SER A 224 44.66 21.28 1.50
CA SER A 224 45.97 21.94 1.42
C SER A 224 45.89 23.38 0.88
N ALA A 225 44.74 23.82 0.37
CA ALA A 225 44.57 25.16 -0.20
C ALA A 225 44.14 26.17 0.86
N ALA A 226 45.08 27.01 1.31
CA ALA A 226 44.77 28.18 2.12
C ALA A 226 43.83 29.12 1.35
N GLY A 227 42.59 29.30 1.86
CA GLY A 227 41.60 30.22 1.27
C GLY A 227 40.44 29.57 0.52
N ALA A 228 40.32 28.24 0.50
CA ALA A 228 39.13 27.57 -0.03
C ALA A 228 37.87 27.96 0.78
N SER A 229 36.77 28.20 0.08
CA SER A 229 35.44 28.37 0.71
C SER A 229 35.10 27.13 1.55
N ALA A 230 34.22 27.30 2.54
CA ALA A 230 33.69 26.14 3.26
C ALA A 230 32.71 25.36 2.36
N PRO A 231 32.61 24.03 2.51
CA PRO A 231 31.56 23.26 1.88
C PRO A 231 30.20 23.72 2.38
N GLU A 232 29.25 23.83 1.45
CA GLU A 232 27.87 24.18 1.75
C GLU A 232 27.04 22.90 1.85
N LEU A 233 26.19 22.81 2.86
CA LEU A 233 25.36 21.65 3.11
C LEU A 233 23.91 22.09 3.25
N THR A 234 23.05 21.53 2.41
CA THR A 234 21.60 21.66 2.51
C THR A 234 20.99 20.29 2.77
N VAL A 235 19.96 20.27 3.61
CA VAL A 235 19.20 19.06 3.92
C VAL A 235 17.79 19.28 3.42
N GLU A 236 17.29 18.31 2.66
CA GLU A 236 15.91 18.26 2.23
C GLU A 236 15.25 17.00 2.79
N VAL A 237 14.00 17.15 3.21
CA VAL A 237 13.17 16.05 3.70
C VAL A 237 11.91 16.03 2.85
N SER A 238 11.71 14.95 2.13
CA SER A 238 10.58 14.75 1.22
C SER A 238 10.39 15.92 0.24
N GLY A 239 11.52 16.44 -0.29
CA GLY A 239 11.57 17.54 -1.25
C GLY A 239 11.41 18.95 -0.65
N ARG A 240 11.43 19.09 0.68
CA ARG A 240 11.39 20.38 1.36
C ARG A 240 12.71 20.67 2.06
N THR A 241 13.32 21.80 1.73
CA THR A 241 14.57 22.24 2.36
C THR A 241 14.33 22.56 3.83
N VAL A 242 15.08 21.87 4.70
CA VAL A 242 15.11 22.14 6.13
C VAL A 242 16.21 23.16 6.39
N PRO A 243 15.91 24.28 7.09
CA PRO A 243 16.93 25.26 7.42
C PRO A 243 18.08 24.62 8.21
N ALA A 244 19.27 24.55 7.61
CA ALA A 244 20.49 24.15 8.29
C ALA A 244 21.32 25.40 8.60
N PRO A 245 21.84 25.57 9.83
CA PRO A 245 22.72 26.69 10.13
C PRO A 245 24.00 26.58 9.28
N ALA A 246 24.33 27.66 8.56
CA ALA A 246 25.53 27.73 7.72
C ALA A 246 26.78 27.33 8.52
N ALA A 247 27.60 26.47 7.92
CA ALA A 247 28.75 25.89 8.59
C ALA A 247 30.03 26.20 7.83
N ALA A 248 30.85 27.10 8.36
CA ALA A 248 32.23 27.22 7.89
C ALA A 248 33.02 26.00 8.38
N VAL A 249 33.37 25.06 7.50
CA VAL A 249 34.24 23.91 7.84
C VAL A 249 35.70 24.36 7.73
N THR A 250 36.25 24.87 8.82
CA THR A 250 37.65 25.30 8.90
C THR A 250 38.53 24.18 9.46
N GLY A 251 38.81 23.14 8.67
CA GLY A 251 39.78 22.07 8.98
C GLY A 251 39.47 21.20 10.23
N ALA A 252 38.43 21.53 11.00
CA ALA A 252 37.94 20.76 12.14
C ALA A 252 36.72 19.91 11.74
N VAL A 253 36.50 18.83 12.48
CA VAL A 253 35.26 18.05 12.41
C VAL A 253 34.09 18.94 12.80
N VAL A 254 33.15 19.19 11.88
CA VAL A 254 31.96 19.99 12.13
C VAL A 254 30.76 19.06 12.27
N SER A 255 30.10 19.10 13.43
CA SER A 255 28.87 18.35 13.67
C SER A 255 27.68 19.31 13.75
N ARG A 256 26.59 18.98 13.05
CA ARG A 256 25.37 19.80 12.93
C ARG A 256 24.14 18.97 13.17
N ALA A 257 23.34 19.38 14.14
CA ALA A 257 22.00 18.87 14.39
C ALA A 257 20.98 19.66 13.57
N VAL A 258 20.20 18.98 12.73
CA VAL A 258 19.11 19.55 11.93
C VAL A 258 17.79 18.95 12.42
N ASP A 259 16.89 19.77 12.96
CA ASP A 259 15.54 19.32 13.35
C ASP A 259 14.70 19.08 12.09
N ILE A 260 14.51 17.80 11.74
CA ILE A 260 13.77 17.39 10.54
C ILE A 260 12.29 17.10 10.81
N ARG A 261 11.88 17.13 12.08
CA ARG A 261 10.53 16.80 12.53
C ARG A 261 9.39 17.51 11.79
N PRO A 262 9.45 18.82 11.50
CA PRO A 262 8.34 19.51 10.84
C PRO A 262 7.99 18.93 9.47
N GLU A 263 8.95 18.26 8.83
CA GLU A 263 8.80 17.71 7.47
C GLU A 263 8.66 16.19 7.43
N LEU A 264 8.82 15.51 8.58
CA LEU A 264 8.60 14.08 8.68
C LEU A 264 7.12 13.75 8.65
N ARG A 265 6.78 12.72 7.88
CA ARG A 265 5.44 12.16 7.76
C ARG A 265 5.44 10.69 8.15
N PRO A 266 4.32 10.13 8.63
CA PRO A 266 4.16 8.69 8.72
C PRO A 266 4.51 8.03 7.38
N GLY A 267 5.30 6.96 7.45
CA GLY A 267 5.78 6.27 6.28
C GLY A 267 7.27 6.40 6.01
N MET A 268 7.64 6.18 4.74
CA MET A 268 9.01 6.35 4.28
C MET A 268 9.26 7.81 3.88
N ASN A 269 10.23 8.46 4.52
CA ASN A 269 10.63 9.83 4.18
C ASN A 269 11.95 9.82 3.44
N ALA A 270 12.04 10.50 2.29
CA ALA A 270 13.31 10.69 1.61
C ALA A 270 14.08 11.81 2.30
N VAL A 271 15.30 11.54 2.77
CA VAL A 271 16.21 12.56 3.27
C VAL A 271 17.35 12.69 2.27
N THR A 272 17.49 13.90 1.75
CA THR A 272 18.49 14.25 0.75
C THR A 272 19.45 15.26 1.35
N VAL A 273 20.74 15.00 1.25
CA VAL A 273 21.80 15.92 1.66
C VAL A 273 22.51 16.37 0.39
N ASN A 274 22.36 17.64 0.03
CA ASN A 274 23.17 18.24 -1.03
C ASN A 274 24.40 18.86 -0.39
N LEU A 275 25.57 18.40 -0.81
CA LEU A 275 26.87 18.89 -0.37
C LEU A 275 27.58 19.53 -1.55
N HIS A 276 27.76 20.85 -1.50
CA HIS A 276 28.60 21.56 -2.47
C HIS A 276 30.03 21.60 -1.96
N LEU A 277 30.95 20.97 -2.69
CA LEU A 277 32.37 21.01 -2.42
C LEU A 277 33.04 22.06 -3.32
N PRO A 278 33.70 23.08 -2.74
CA PRO A 278 34.35 24.11 -3.55
C PRO A 278 35.56 23.56 -4.30
N GLU A 279 36.00 24.30 -5.32
CA GLU A 279 37.23 23.98 -6.05
C GLU A 279 38.43 23.84 -5.09
N GLY A 280 39.22 22.79 -5.27
CA GLY A 280 40.36 22.47 -4.39
C GLY A 280 40.03 21.60 -3.17
N ALA A 281 38.77 21.20 -2.98
CA ALA A 281 38.42 20.18 -1.99
C ALA A 281 38.76 18.76 -2.51
N ASP A 282 39.69 18.07 -1.84
CA ASP A 282 40.13 16.73 -2.24
C ASP A 282 39.15 15.63 -1.79
N GLU A 283 38.89 15.57 -0.47
CA GLU A 283 38.03 14.57 0.14
C GLU A 283 37.31 15.16 1.36
N VAL A 284 36.02 14.86 1.49
CA VAL A 284 35.21 15.13 2.69
C VAL A 284 34.60 13.82 3.15
N ARG A 285 34.62 13.57 4.46
CA ARG A 285 33.93 12.44 5.07
C ARG A 285 32.66 12.92 5.73
N LEU A 286 31.55 12.28 5.38
CA LEU A 286 30.25 12.51 5.96
C LEU A 286 29.85 11.33 6.85
N ASP A 287 29.48 11.64 8.09
CA ASP A 287 28.73 10.76 8.98
C ASP A 287 27.35 11.37 9.22
N ALA A 288 26.33 10.53 9.31
CA ALA A 288 24.98 10.94 9.67
C ALA A 288 24.45 10.06 10.80
N GLU A 289 23.90 10.70 11.82
CA GLU A 289 23.27 10.05 12.98
C GLU A 289 21.89 10.67 13.16
N LEU A 290 20.82 9.91 12.95
CA LEU A 290 19.47 10.37 13.28
C LEU A 290 19.14 9.98 14.72
N SER A 291 18.78 10.96 15.54
CA SER A 291 18.22 10.75 16.88
C SER A 291 16.71 10.99 16.84
N ASN A 292 15.93 10.01 17.27
CA ASN A 292 14.47 10.10 17.37
C ASN A 292 14.02 9.68 18.77
N SER A 293 13.23 10.52 19.43
CA SER A 293 12.58 10.20 20.71
C SER A 293 11.07 10.16 20.51
N ARG A 294 10.46 8.98 20.64
CA ARG A 294 9.04 8.75 20.35
C ARG A 294 8.23 8.51 21.64
N PRO A 295 7.39 9.45 22.08
CA PRO A 295 6.31 9.08 22.98
C PRO A 295 5.24 8.32 22.18
N LEU A 296 4.86 7.11 22.63
CA LEU A 296 3.67 6.41 22.13
C LEU A 296 2.45 7.29 22.44
N GLN A 297 1.87 7.93 21.43
CA GLN A 297 0.61 8.67 21.58
C GLN A 297 -0.43 8.11 20.63
N SER A 298 -1.66 7.97 21.15
CA SER A 298 -2.85 7.62 20.40
C SER A 298 -3.25 8.76 19.46
N GLN A 299 -3.22 8.50 18.16
CA GLN A 299 -3.58 9.46 17.13
C GLN A 299 -5.03 9.90 17.25
N SER A 300 -5.28 11.21 17.23
CA SER A 300 -6.59 11.79 17.53
C SER A 300 -7.32 12.42 16.32
N ALA A 301 -6.74 12.43 15.12
CA ALA A 301 -7.48 12.77 13.90
C ALA A 301 -6.71 12.26 12.68
N SER A 302 -7.45 11.62 11.77
CA SER A 302 -6.92 10.96 10.59
C SER A 302 -6.87 11.98 9.43
N SER A 303 -5.68 12.32 8.97
CA SER A 303 -5.42 13.36 7.95
C SER A 303 -4.57 12.81 6.81
N LEU A 304 -4.71 13.34 5.58
CA LEU A 304 -4.10 12.79 4.36
C LEU A 304 -2.56 12.85 4.38
N ASP A 305 -1.98 13.74 5.18
CA ASP A 305 -0.55 13.80 5.44
C ASP A 305 -0.05 12.60 6.27
N GLN A 306 -0.94 11.90 6.98
CA GLN A 306 -0.62 10.71 7.77
C GLN A 306 -0.67 9.39 6.98
N LEU A 307 -1.04 9.43 5.70
CA LEU A 307 -1.03 8.21 4.87
C LEU A 307 0.40 7.60 4.82
N PRO A 308 0.52 6.26 4.86
CA PRO A 308 -0.56 5.30 4.61
C PRO A 308 -1.29 4.85 5.87
N ASP A 309 -1.02 5.45 7.03
CA ASP A 309 -1.72 5.14 8.26
C ASP A 309 -3.15 5.71 8.25
N PRO A 310 -4.13 5.00 8.82
CA PRO A 310 -4.10 3.63 9.38
C PRO A 310 -4.48 2.54 8.37
N PHE A 311 -4.35 2.82 7.06
CA PHE A 311 -4.92 2.00 5.99
C PHE A 311 -4.06 0.81 5.58
N LEU A 312 -2.75 0.81 5.83
CA LEU A 312 -1.88 -0.35 5.56
C LEU A 312 -1.24 -0.96 6.81
N ASN A 313 -1.30 -0.27 7.96
CA ASN A 313 -0.65 -0.68 9.20
C ASN A 313 -1.71 -1.06 10.26
N ALA A 314 -2.51 -2.08 9.96
CA ALA A 314 -3.53 -2.55 10.91
C ALA A 314 -2.88 -3.26 12.13
N PRO A 315 -3.39 -3.04 13.35
CA PRO A 315 -3.02 -3.81 14.53
C PRO A 315 -3.25 -5.32 14.33
N PRO A 316 -2.47 -6.19 14.99
CA PRO A 316 -2.68 -7.64 14.94
C PRO A 316 -4.13 -8.04 15.26
N GLY A 317 -4.69 -8.95 14.45
CA GLY A 317 -6.08 -9.43 14.61
C GLY A 317 -7.15 -8.56 13.93
N THR A 318 -6.77 -7.40 13.41
CA THR A 318 -7.63 -6.53 12.59
C THR A 318 -7.11 -6.50 11.15
N MET A 319 -7.96 -6.09 10.19
CA MET A 319 -7.56 -5.99 8.79
C MET A 319 -8.04 -4.68 8.16
N PRO A 320 -7.22 -4.03 7.30
CA PRO A 320 -7.75 -3.02 6.40
C PRO A 320 -8.68 -3.69 5.39
N THR A 321 -9.76 -3.02 5.01
CA THR A 321 -10.71 -3.54 4.02
C THR A 321 -10.77 -2.61 2.82
N VAL A 322 -10.48 -3.14 1.63
CA VAL A 322 -10.71 -2.43 0.36
C VAL A 322 -12.14 -2.69 -0.09
N VAL A 323 -12.93 -1.64 -0.25
CA VAL A 323 -14.28 -1.73 -0.79
C VAL A 323 -14.27 -1.24 -2.24
N LEU A 324 -14.64 -2.10 -3.16
CA LEU A 324 -14.75 -1.79 -4.57
C LEU A 324 -16.21 -1.48 -4.92
N ALA A 325 -16.43 -0.39 -5.66
CA ALA A 325 -17.75 -0.07 -6.18
C ALA A 325 -18.27 -1.17 -7.13
N ASP A 326 -17.40 -1.71 -7.97
CA ASP A 326 -17.68 -2.79 -8.93
C ASP A 326 -16.38 -3.52 -9.33
N LEU A 327 -16.50 -4.49 -10.24
CA LEU A 327 -15.36 -5.21 -10.84
C LEU A 327 -15.00 -4.70 -12.25
N GLN A 328 -15.39 -3.47 -12.60
CA GLN A 328 -15.03 -2.92 -13.90
C GLN A 328 -13.49 -2.71 -13.96
N PRO A 329 -12.86 -2.89 -15.14
CA PRO A 329 -11.42 -2.74 -15.29
C PRO A 329 -10.87 -1.40 -14.76
N THR A 330 -11.62 -0.31 -14.90
CA THR A 330 -11.24 1.01 -14.39
C THR A 330 -11.21 1.08 -12.86
N THR A 331 -12.18 0.46 -12.18
CA THR A 331 -12.23 0.41 -10.71
C THR A 331 -11.08 -0.43 -10.17
N LEU A 332 -10.82 -1.57 -10.78
CA LEU A 332 -9.71 -2.43 -10.39
C LEU A 332 -8.35 -1.78 -10.64
N ALA A 333 -8.16 -1.10 -11.78
CA ALA A 333 -6.94 -0.35 -12.08
C ALA A 333 -6.73 0.83 -11.11
N GLY A 334 -7.81 1.54 -10.76
CA GLY A 334 -7.80 2.57 -9.73
C GLY A 334 -7.41 2.03 -8.36
N ALA A 335 -7.95 0.87 -7.97
CA ALA A 335 -7.62 0.19 -6.72
C ALA A 335 -6.14 -0.23 -6.71
N ALA A 336 -5.66 -0.87 -7.77
CA ALA A 336 -4.25 -1.26 -7.86
C ALA A 336 -3.30 -0.04 -7.76
N SER A 337 -3.64 1.06 -8.43
CA SER A 337 -2.87 2.31 -8.37
C SER A 337 -2.88 2.92 -6.96
N ALA A 338 -4.04 2.96 -6.30
CA ALA A 338 -4.16 3.43 -4.93
C ALA A 338 -3.34 2.58 -3.95
N MET A 339 -3.38 1.26 -4.11
CA MET A 339 -2.64 0.33 -3.26
C MET A 339 -1.12 0.45 -3.48
N ALA A 340 -0.66 0.61 -4.72
CA ALA A 340 0.74 0.89 -5.03
C ALA A 340 1.19 2.22 -4.40
N ALA A 341 0.38 3.26 -4.52
CA ALA A 341 0.65 4.59 -3.99
C ALA A 341 0.71 4.60 -2.45
N LEU A 342 -0.28 4.02 -1.77
CA LEU A 342 -0.25 3.84 -0.31
C LEU A 342 0.96 2.97 0.10
N GLY A 343 1.21 1.91 -0.65
CA GLY A 343 2.35 1.03 -0.48
C GLY A 343 3.68 1.78 -0.50
N SER A 344 3.87 2.67 -1.48
CA SER A 344 5.09 3.48 -1.62
C SER A 344 5.41 4.36 -0.41
N ARG A 345 4.39 4.67 0.40
CA ARG A 345 4.53 5.39 1.65
C ARG A 345 4.70 4.46 2.85
N ALA A 346 4.44 3.16 2.74
CA ALA A 346 4.52 2.23 3.87
C ALA A 346 5.97 1.97 4.30
N VAL A 347 6.15 1.70 5.60
CA VAL A 347 7.44 1.26 6.15
C VAL A 347 7.51 -0.27 6.18
N VAL A 348 6.45 -0.88 6.69
CA VAL A 348 6.33 -2.33 6.88
C VAL A 348 5.53 -2.95 5.75
N ALA A 349 5.73 -4.25 5.54
CA ALA A 349 4.93 -5.03 4.61
C ALA A 349 3.44 -4.89 4.96
N PRO A 350 2.54 -4.67 3.98
CA PRO A 350 1.12 -4.47 4.26
C PRO A 350 0.52 -5.68 4.97
N ALA A 351 -0.35 -5.41 5.94
CA ALA A 351 -1.15 -6.42 6.63
C ALA A 351 -2.05 -7.20 5.65
N PRO A 352 -2.56 -8.39 6.02
CA PRO A 352 -3.61 -9.04 5.26
C PRO A 352 -4.79 -8.09 5.02
N LEU A 353 -5.29 -8.05 3.78
CA LEU A 353 -6.38 -7.16 3.39
C LEU A 353 -7.70 -7.94 3.32
N GLY A 354 -8.80 -7.30 3.70
CA GLY A 354 -10.13 -7.70 3.26
C GLY A 354 -10.46 -7.02 1.93
N VAL A 355 -11.24 -7.67 1.08
CA VAL A 355 -11.87 -7.03 -0.09
C VAL A 355 -13.37 -7.25 -0.01
N VAL A 356 -14.15 -6.21 -0.30
CA VAL A 356 -15.61 -6.27 -0.38
C VAL A 356 -16.04 -5.62 -1.69
N ILE A 357 -16.93 -6.29 -2.43
CA ILE A 357 -17.51 -5.75 -3.66
C ILE A 357 -18.95 -5.32 -3.36
N LEU A 358 -19.27 -4.05 -3.59
CA LEU A 358 -20.57 -3.48 -3.22
C LEU A 358 -21.75 -4.11 -3.95
N ASP A 359 -21.57 -4.51 -5.21
CA ASP A 359 -22.63 -5.14 -6.03
C ASP A 359 -23.06 -6.53 -5.56
N ARG A 360 -22.29 -7.17 -4.66
CA ARG A 360 -22.59 -8.51 -4.13
C ARG A 360 -23.36 -8.47 -2.81
N ASP A 361 -22.74 -7.94 -1.75
CA ASP A 361 -23.31 -7.93 -0.39
C ASP A 361 -23.01 -6.65 0.41
N GLY A 362 -21.93 -5.93 0.09
CA GLY A 362 -21.54 -4.66 0.73
C GLY A 362 -21.33 -4.71 2.25
N LEU A 363 -21.24 -5.91 2.85
CA LEU A 363 -21.10 -6.09 4.29
C LEU A 363 -19.64 -5.95 4.70
N LEU A 364 -19.34 -4.96 5.54
CA LEU A 364 -18.01 -4.78 6.08
C LEU A 364 -17.69 -5.90 7.11
N PRO A 365 -16.47 -6.48 7.08
CA PRO A 365 -16.02 -7.41 8.10
C PRO A 365 -16.08 -6.78 9.50
N ARG A 366 -16.48 -7.56 10.51
CA ARG A 366 -16.56 -7.07 11.91
C ARG A 366 -15.22 -6.61 12.49
N ASN A 367 -14.12 -7.11 11.93
CA ASN A 367 -12.75 -6.80 12.31
C ASN A 367 -12.06 -5.82 11.34
N ALA A 368 -12.81 -5.08 10.54
CA ALA A 368 -12.28 -4.00 9.71
C ALA A 368 -11.69 -2.90 10.61
N HIS A 369 -10.38 -2.68 10.51
CA HIS A 369 -9.68 -1.62 11.24
C HIS A 369 -9.85 -0.27 10.57
N SER A 370 -9.77 -0.29 9.25
CA SER A 370 -9.80 0.86 8.37
C SER A 370 -10.40 0.42 7.04
N VAL A 371 -11.01 1.35 6.31
CA VAL A 371 -11.69 1.07 5.05
C VAL A 371 -11.09 1.92 3.94
N ILE A 372 -10.78 1.33 2.79
CA ILE A 372 -10.34 2.04 1.59
C ILE A 372 -11.43 1.85 0.54
N VAL A 373 -12.21 2.88 0.26
CA VAL A 373 -13.30 2.82 -0.72
C VAL A 373 -12.79 3.31 -2.06
N ILE A 374 -12.90 2.48 -3.10
CA ILE A 374 -12.45 2.78 -4.46
C ILE A 374 -13.65 2.86 -5.40
N GLY A 375 -13.74 3.98 -6.11
CA GLY A 375 -14.74 4.22 -7.14
C GLY A 375 -16.01 4.92 -6.64
N GLY A 376 -17.07 4.79 -7.43
CA GLY A 376 -18.31 5.55 -7.30
C GLY A 376 -18.29 6.82 -8.17
N PRO A 377 -19.23 6.99 -9.12
CA PRO A 377 -19.30 8.23 -9.89
C PRO A 377 -19.59 9.40 -8.96
N ALA A 378 -19.03 10.58 -9.28
CA ALA A 378 -19.27 11.80 -8.51
C ALA A 378 -20.78 11.99 -8.27
N GLY A 379 -21.19 12.03 -7.00
CA GLY A 379 -22.58 12.24 -6.59
C GLY A 379 -23.45 10.99 -6.42
N GLN A 380 -22.94 9.76 -6.64
CA GLN A 380 -23.66 8.57 -6.19
C GLN A 380 -23.22 8.14 -4.79
N ALA A 381 -24.16 8.11 -3.86
CA ALA A 381 -23.90 7.61 -2.53
C ALA A 381 -23.65 6.10 -2.55
N LEU A 382 -22.53 5.67 -1.97
CA LEU A 382 -22.26 4.26 -1.76
C LEU A 382 -22.88 3.83 -0.43
N ARG A 383 -23.59 2.71 -0.46
CA ARG A 383 -24.23 2.16 0.74
C ARG A 383 -23.34 1.07 1.31
N LEU A 384 -22.67 1.37 2.43
CA LEU A 384 -21.88 0.42 3.19
C LEU A 384 -22.74 -0.20 4.29
N ARG A 385 -22.71 -1.52 4.46
CA ARG A 385 -23.43 -2.19 5.55
C ARG A 385 -22.46 -2.54 6.67
N SER A 386 -22.58 -1.86 7.81
CA SER A 386 -21.80 -2.15 9.02
C SER A 386 -22.60 -3.11 9.93
N GLY A 387 -22.56 -4.40 9.59
CA GLY A 387 -23.30 -5.44 10.31
C GLY A 387 -24.74 -5.66 9.80
N ALA A 388 -25.50 -6.50 10.51
CA ALA A 388 -26.76 -7.04 9.99
C ALA A 388 -27.87 -5.99 9.79
N PHE A 389 -27.86 -4.90 10.57
CA PHE A 389 -28.98 -3.96 10.67
C PHE A 389 -28.61 -2.51 10.36
N ARG A 390 -27.34 -2.20 10.11
CA ARG A 390 -26.89 -0.84 9.89
C ARG A 390 -26.42 -0.67 8.45
N THR A 391 -27.17 0.11 7.69
CA THR A 391 -26.75 0.58 6.37
C THR A 391 -26.34 2.03 6.54
N GLU A 392 -25.11 2.31 6.20
CA GLU A 392 -24.51 3.63 6.19
C GLU A 392 -24.48 4.08 4.74
N VAL A 393 -25.30 5.08 4.43
CA VAL A 393 -25.22 5.76 3.15
C VAL A 393 -24.09 6.76 3.29
N ILE A 394 -23.04 6.59 2.51
CA ILE A 394 -21.93 7.52 2.50
C ILE A 394 -21.89 8.14 1.12
N SER A 395 -22.22 9.43 1.11
CA SER A 395 -22.14 10.24 -0.08
C SER A 395 -20.69 10.66 -0.30
N PRO A 396 -20.19 10.58 -1.53
CA PRO A 396 -18.95 11.25 -1.86
C PRO A 396 -19.12 12.75 -1.56
N PRO A 397 -18.06 13.46 -1.11
CA PRO A 397 -18.11 14.90 -1.02
C PRO A 397 -18.54 15.46 -2.38
N ALA A 398 -19.45 16.43 -2.37
CA ALA A 398 -19.85 17.11 -3.60
C ALA A 398 -18.60 17.77 -4.20
N GLY A 399 -18.02 17.11 -5.21
CA GLY A 399 -16.87 17.63 -5.93
C GLY A 399 -17.27 18.92 -6.65
N PRO A 400 -16.35 19.88 -6.80
CA PRO A 400 -16.64 21.12 -7.51
C PRO A 400 -17.02 20.87 -8.98
N ASP A 401 -16.49 19.80 -9.60
CA ASP A 401 -16.69 19.45 -11.01
C ASP A 401 -16.87 17.93 -11.19
N SER A 402 -17.74 17.50 -12.11
CA SER A 402 -18.01 16.08 -12.42
C SER A 402 -16.85 15.32 -13.09
N HIS A 403 -15.79 16.03 -13.48
CA HIS A 403 -14.61 15.49 -14.18
C HIS A 403 -13.34 15.50 -13.33
N SER A 404 -13.47 15.70 -12.02
CA SER A 404 -12.34 15.65 -11.10
C SER A 404 -12.38 14.37 -10.28
N GLY A 405 -11.21 13.80 -10.05
CA GLY A 405 -10.99 12.83 -9.02
C GLY A 405 -10.95 13.49 -7.64
N TRP A 406 -11.08 12.70 -6.59
CA TRP A 406 -11.00 13.21 -5.22
C TRP A 406 -10.53 12.14 -4.25
N ILE A 407 -9.80 12.60 -3.24
CA ILE A 407 -9.31 11.80 -2.13
C ILE A 407 -9.91 12.40 -0.88
N ALA A 408 -10.67 11.63 -0.11
CA ALA A 408 -11.26 12.11 1.14
C ALA A 408 -10.98 11.14 2.28
N GLN A 409 -10.71 11.68 3.46
CA GLN A 409 -10.61 10.92 4.68
C GLN A 409 -11.78 11.26 5.58
N VAL A 410 -12.55 10.24 5.95
CA VAL A 410 -13.73 10.34 6.81
C VAL A 410 -13.64 9.34 7.95
N ALA A 411 -14.38 9.56 9.03
CA ALA A 411 -14.54 8.58 10.09
C ALA A 411 -15.93 7.96 9.99
N LEU A 412 -16.01 6.67 9.65
CA LEU A 412 -17.26 5.93 9.68
C LEU A 412 -17.82 5.90 11.11
N PRO A 413 -19.14 5.71 11.28
CA PRO A 413 -19.72 5.49 12.58
C PRO A 413 -19.02 4.36 13.35
N GLY A 414 -18.75 4.60 14.64
CA GLY A 414 -17.89 3.73 15.44
C GLY A 414 -16.40 4.11 15.38
N GLY A 415 -16.06 5.18 14.65
CA GLY A 415 -14.70 5.74 14.61
C GLY A 415 -13.76 5.00 13.66
N VAL A 416 -14.28 4.14 12.77
CA VAL A 416 -13.47 3.42 11.79
C VAL A 416 -13.00 4.39 10.71
N PRO A 417 -11.70 4.66 10.57
CA PRO A 417 -11.18 5.55 9.54
C PRO A 417 -11.46 4.97 8.15
N ALA A 418 -11.96 5.81 7.25
CA ALA A 418 -12.16 5.48 5.85
C ALA A 418 -11.42 6.47 4.94
N LEU A 419 -10.69 5.92 3.97
CA LEU A 419 -10.07 6.65 2.88
C LEU A 419 -10.88 6.37 1.63
N TRP A 420 -11.31 7.43 0.97
CA TRP A 420 -12.08 7.34 -0.24
C TRP A 420 -11.24 7.84 -1.41
N VAL A 421 -11.24 7.05 -2.48
CA VAL A 421 -10.55 7.33 -3.73
C VAL A 421 -11.61 7.25 -4.82
N GLY A 422 -12.17 8.41 -5.16
CA GLY A 422 -13.28 8.50 -6.11
C GLY A 422 -12.94 9.36 -7.32
N GLY A 423 -13.83 9.31 -8.30
CA GLY A 423 -13.66 10.00 -9.59
C GLY A 423 -14.48 9.31 -10.68
N ASP A 424 -14.48 9.91 -11.86
CA ASP A 424 -14.99 9.24 -13.06
C ASP A 424 -13.99 8.17 -13.56
N PRO A 425 -14.37 7.30 -14.51
CA PRO A 425 -13.48 6.25 -15.01
C PRO A 425 -12.14 6.75 -15.58
N LEU A 426 -12.07 8.02 -16.02
CA LEU A 426 -10.86 8.61 -16.61
C LEU A 426 -9.90 9.14 -15.52
N THR A 427 -10.45 9.62 -14.41
CA THR A 427 -9.68 10.23 -13.31
C THR A 427 -9.36 9.26 -12.18
N LEU A 428 -10.06 8.14 -12.06
CA LEU A 428 -9.90 7.22 -10.92
C LEU A 428 -8.47 6.66 -10.78
N VAL A 429 -7.82 6.29 -11.90
CA VAL A 429 -6.42 5.84 -11.90
C VAL A 429 -5.48 6.97 -11.46
N ALA A 430 -5.64 8.17 -12.03
CA ALA A 430 -4.85 9.35 -11.64
C ALA A 430 -5.04 9.72 -10.16
N THR A 431 -6.25 9.52 -9.63
CA THR A 431 -6.59 9.72 -8.21
C THR A 431 -5.90 8.71 -7.32
N GLY A 432 -5.86 7.43 -7.73
CA GLY A 432 -5.09 6.39 -7.05
C GLY A 432 -3.59 6.73 -7.00
N VAL A 433 -3.01 7.17 -8.12
CA VAL A 433 -1.60 7.60 -8.19
C VAL A 433 -1.32 8.81 -7.30
N ALA A 434 -2.24 9.77 -7.25
CA ALA A 434 -2.09 10.99 -6.45
C ALA A 434 -1.94 10.75 -4.94
N LEU A 435 -2.34 9.58 -4.42
CA LEU A 435 -2.09 9.20 -3.01
C LEU A 435 -0.60 9.13 -2.64
N ALA A 436 0.28 8.97 -3.64
CA ALA A 436 1.73 8.98 -3.47
C ALA A 436 2.29 10.40 -3.33
N ASP A 437 1.49 11.44 -3.60
CA ASP A 437 1.93 12.83 -3.51
C ASP A 437 2.24 13.19 -2.05
N PRO A 438 3.52 13.50 -1.72
CA PRO A 438 3.92 13.87 -0.38
C PRO A 438 3.38 15.23 0.04
N GLN A 439 2.70 16.00 -0.82
CA GLN A 439 2.10 17.28 -0.48
C GLN A 439 0.63 17.17 -0.04
N LEU A 440 0.04 15.97 -0.08
CA LEU A 440 -1.31 15.75 0.45
C LEU A 440 -1.39 16.14 1.92
N SER A 441 -2.44 16.87 2.30
CA SER A 441 -2.69 17.31 3.68
C SER A 441 -4.17 17.61 3.90
N GLY A 442 -4.60 17.68 5.17
CA GLY A 442 -5.99 17.89 5.52
C GLY A 442 -6.85 16.65 5.26
N HIS A 443 -8.17 16.81 5.09
CA HIS A 443 -9.10 15.68 4.96
C HIS A 443 -9.65 15.47 3.55
N LEU A 444 -9.35 16.39 2.61
CA LEU A 444 -9.90 16.38 1.26
C LEU A 444 -8.89 16.96 0.26
N ALA A 445 -8.68 16.24 -0.84
CA ALA A 445 -7.95 16.72 -2.00
C ALA A 445 -8.74 16.44 -3.29
N VAL A 446 -8.66 17.37 -4.23
CA VAL A 446 -9.22 17.21 -5.59
C VAL A 446 -8.07 16.87 -6.53
N VAL A 447 -8.27 15.87 -7.38
CA VAL A 447 -7.26 15.35 -8.30
C VAL A 447 -7.69 15.62 -9.74
N ARG A 448 -6.80 16.22 -10.51
CA ARG A 448 -7.00 16.46 -11.95
C ARG A 448 -6.63 15.23 -12.77
N LEU A 449 -7.04 15.18 -14.03
CA LEU A 449 -6.72 14.09 -14.96
C LEU A 449 -5.21 13.85 -15.12
N ASN A 450 -4.38 14.88 -14.92
CA ASN A 450 -2.92 14.77 -14.95
C ASN A 450 -2.30 14.24 -13.64
N GLY A 451 -3.11 13.81 -12.67
CA GLY A 451 -2.66 13.30 -11.37
C GLY A 451 -2.28 14.37 -10.35
N GLN A 452 -2.36 15.66 -10.68
CA GLN A 452 -2.06 16.72 -9.71
C GLN A 452 -3.18 16.83 -8.68
N ALA A 453 -2.81 16.65 -7.41
CA ALA A 453 -3.69 16.87 -6.28
C ALA A 453 -3.65 18.32 -5.80
N ARG A 454 -4.80 18.85 -5.39
CA ARG A 454 -4.92 20.13 -4.69
C ARG A 454 -5.74 19.93 -3.42
N ASN A 455 -5.12 20.24 -2.28
CA ASN A 455 -5.79 20.19 -0.98
C ASN A 455 -6.92 21.24 -0.93
N VAL A 456 -8.08 20.85 -0.41
CA VAL A 456 -9.22 21.76 -0.19
C VAL A 456 -9.20 22.21 1.27
N LEU A 457 -9.01 23.51 1.48
CA LEU A 457 -9.04 24.11 2.81
C LEU A 457 -10.51 24.36 3.21
N GLY A 458 -10.93 23.79 4.34
CA GLY A 458 -12.22 24.10 4.96
C GLY A 458 -13.29 23.03 4.74
N SER A 459 -13.98 22.73 5.85
CA SER A 459 -15.03 21.71 6.06
C SER A 459 -14.59 20.25 5.90
N ASN A 460 -14.75 19.48 6.99
CA ASN A 460 -14.74 18.03 6.91
C ASN A 460 -15.82 17.60 5.91
N PRO A 461 -15.52 16.69 4.97
CA PRO A 461 -16.55 16.10 4.12
C PRO A 461 -17.65 15.56 5.03
N GLY A 462 -18.81 16.20 4.99
CA GLY A 462 -19.94 15.85 5.82
C GLY A 462 -20.37 14.43 5.47
N LEU A 463 -20.34 13.54 6.46
CA LEU A 463 -21.06 12.29 6.35
C LEU A 463 -22.54 12.60 6.57
N ASP A 464 -23.32 12.61 5.49
CA ASP A 464 -24.77 12.58 5.59
C ASP A 464 -25.19 11.19 6.08
N VAL A 465 -25.13 10.99 7.40
CA VAL A 465 -25.68 9.80 8.03
C VAL A 465 -27.20 9.97 7.97
N GLU A 466 -27.86 9.31 7.02
CA GLU A 466 -29.33 9.21 7.06
C GLU A 466 -29.71 8.70 8.46
N PRO A 467 -30.53 9.46 9.22
CA PRO A 467 -30.92 9.04 10.55
C PRO A 467 -31.56 7.66 10.41
N PHE A 468 -31.23 6.77 11.34
CA PHE A 468 -31.67 5.38 11.38
C PHE A 468 -33.20 5.28 11.32
N THR A 469 -33.76 5.36 10.12
CA THR A 469 -35.10 4.90 9.85
C THR A 469 -34.93 3.40 9.73
N ILE A 470 -35.11 2.68 10.85
CA ILE A 470 -35.63 1.33 10.71
C ILE A 470 -36.85 1.53 9.83
N ALA A 471 -36.80 1.07 8.59
CA ALA A 471 -37.95 1.18 7.72
C ALA A 471 -39.06 0.49 8.51
N LEU A 472 -40.03 1.25 9.02
CA LEU A 472 -41.11 0.73 9.85
C LEU A 472 -41.76 -0.47 9.14
N ALA A 473 -41.73 -0.44 7.80
CA ALA A 473 -42.04 -1.53 6.88
C ALA A 473 -41.28 -2.86 7.11
N GLN A 474 -40.00 -2.87 7.48
CA GLN A 474 -39.22 -4.08 7.77
C GLN A 474 -39.52 -4.66 9.16
N LEU A 475 -39.86 -3.83 10.15
CA LEU A 475 -40.35 -4.33 11.44
C LEU A 475 -41.82 -4.77 11.36
N LEU A 476 -42.59 -4.23 10.42
CA LEU A 476 -44.00 -4.55 10.24
C LEU A 476 -44.29 -6.06 10.20
N PRO A 477 -43.61 -6.89 9.38
CA PRO A 477 -43.87 -8.33 9.36
C PRO A 477 -43.50 -9.03 10.68
N LEU A 478 -42.46 -8.58 11.38
CA LEU A 478 -42.11 -9.11 12.71
C LEU A 478 -43.17 -8.74 13.76
N VAL A 479 -43.58 -7.48 13.79
CA VAL A 479 -44.63 -6.99 14.70
C VAL A 479 -45.96 -7.69 14.40
N VAL A 480 -46.33 -7.81 13.12
CA VAL A 480 -47.52 -8.56 12.68
C VAL A 480 -47.40 -10.03 13.08
N GLY A 481 -46.23 -10.66 12.91
CA GLY A 481 -45.98 -12.04 13.33
C GLY A 481 -46.14 -12.22 14.85
N PHE A 482 -45.57 -11.33 15.65
CA PHE A 482 -45.72 -11.34 17.11
C PHE A 482 -47.17 -11.09 17.54
N LEU A 483 -47.89 -10.17 16.89
CA LEU A 483 -49.30 -9.92 17.15
C LEU A 483 -50.17 -11.14 16.81
N LEU A 484 -49.92 -11.78 15.65
CA LEU A 484 -50.63 -13.00 15.26
C LEU A 484 -50.36 -14.15 16.23
N LEU A 485 -49.11 -14.34 16.67
CA LEU A 485 -48.77 -15.31 17.70
C LEU A 485 -49.46 -15.00 19.03
N GLY A 486 -49.53 -13.73 19.42
CA GLY A 486 -50.27 -13.29 20.60
C GLY A 486 -51.76 -13.60 20.53
N VAL A 487 -52.41 -13.31 19.39
CA VAL A 487 -53.82 -13.64 19.15
C VAL A 487 -54.04 -15.15 19.19
N LEU A 488 -53.16 -15.93 18.56
CA LEU A 488 -53.25 -17.39 18.54
C LEU A 488 -53.12 -17.99 19.95
N ALA A 489 -52.17 -17.48 20.75
CA ALA A 489 -51.99 -17.90 22.15
C ALA A 489 -53.23 -17.60 23.01
N VAL A 490 -53.85 -16.43 22.80
CA VAL A 490 -55.10 -16.06 23.49
C VAL A 490 -56.24 -16.99 23.09
N GLU A 491 -56.42 -17.30 21.80
CA GLU A 491 -57.47 -18.20 21.33
C GLU A 491 -57.28 -19.65 21.79
N VAL A 492 -56.05 -20.16 21.75
CA VAL A 492 -55.72 -21.48 22.33
C VAL A 492 -56.03 -21.50 23.83
N GLY A 493 -55.62 -20.46 24.57
CA GLY A 493 -55.91 -20.33 25.98
C GLY A 493 -57.41 -20.26 26.30
N ARG A 494 -58.22 -19.61 25.45
CA ARG A 494 -59.69 -19.59 25.58
C ARG A 494 -60.26 -20.98 25.35
N ARG A 495 -59.92 -21.66 24.25
CA ARG A 495 -60.42 -23.03 23.97
C ARG A 495 -60.10 -23.99 25.11
N TRP A 496 -58.91 -23.87 25.70
CA TRP A 496 -58.49 -24.71 26.81
C TRP A 496 -59.31 -24.50 28.09
N ARG A 497 -59.80 -23.27 28.35
CA ARG A 497 -60.69 -22.98 29.49
C ARG A 497 -62.11 -23.50 29.33
N TRP A 498 -62.59 -23.69 28.10
CA TRP A 498 -63.92 -24.24 27.83
C TRP A 498 -63.95 -25.77 27.83
N ALA A 499 -62.78 -26.39 27.64
CA ALA A 499 -62.61 -27.84 27.70
C ALA A 499 -62.40 -28.36 29.14
N ARG A 500 -62.19 -27.47 30.11
CA ARG A 500 -62.24 -27.76 31.55
C ARG A 500 -63.59 -27.33 32.08
#